data_AF-A0A3M1GE44-F1
#
_entry.id   AF-A0A3M1GE44-F1
#
_cell.length_a   1.000
_cell.length_b   1.000
_cell.length_c   1.000
_cell.angle_alpha   90.00
_cell.angle_beta   90.00
_cell.angle_gamma   90.00
#
_symmetry.space_group_name_H-M   'P 1'
#
loop_
_entity.id
_entity.type
_entity.pdbx_description
1 polymer ?
#
loop_
_entity_poly.entity_id
_entity_poly.type
_entity_poly.pdbx_seq_one_letter_code
_entity_poly.pdbx_strand_id
1 'polypeptide(L)'
;IRTDITGKDVLLVEDIVDTGITLNYIRQMFLERNPASLKICALLDKKERRVVDVPIDYRGFEIPNEYVVGYGLDYDDQFRNLPYVSVFKKSL
;
A
#
# COMPACT_ATOMS: atom_id res chain seq x y z
N ILE A 1 -12.68 6.39 -9.10
CA ILE A 1 -13.18 7.43 -8.15
C ILE A 1 -14.23 8.27 -8.84
N ARG A 2 -15.40 8.44 -8.21
CA ARG A 2 -16.51 9.27 -8.72
C ARG A 2 -16.42 10.74 -8.30
N THR A 3 -15.63 11.03 -7.26
CA THR A 3 -15.43 12.38 -6.72
C THR A 3 -14.35 13.13 -7.50
N ASP A 4 -14.60 14.40 -7.83
CA ASP A 4 -13.56 15.29 -8.34
C ASP A 4 -12.52 15.58 -7.24
N ILE A 5 -11.24 15.45 -7.59
CA ILE A 5 -10.10 15.67 -6.69
C ILE A 5 -9.25 16.88 -7.08
N THR A 6 -9.64 17.61 -8.13
CA THR A 6 -8.94 18.81 -8.57
C THR A 6 -8.79 19.82 -7.43
N GLY A 7 -7.56 20.28 -7.19
CA GLY A 7 -7.26 21.25 -6.13
C GLY A 7 -7.48 20.77 -4.70
N LYS A 8 -7.62 19.45 -4.46
CA LYS A 8 -7.78 18.87 -3.12
C LYS A 8 -6.48 18.25 -2.61
N ASP A 9 -6.32 18.22 -1.29
CA ASP A 9 -5.30 17.39 -0.63
C ASP A 9 -5.77 15.93 -0.59
N VAL A 10 -4.98 15.04 -1.17
CA VAL A 10 -5.33 13.62 -1.30
C VAL A 10 -4.28 12.76 -0.59
N LEU A 11 -4.76 11.82 0.23
CA LEU A 11 -3.94 10.80 0.87
C LEU A 11 -4.36 9.42 0.32
N LEU A 12 -3.44 8.75 -0.36
CA LEU A 12 -3.58 7.33 -0.69
C LEU A 12 -3.23 6.53 0.55
N VAL A 13 -4.09 5.58 0.93
CA VAL A 13 -3.89 4.69 2.08
C VAL A 13 -3.78 3.27 1.57
N GLU A 14 -2.62 2.66 1.78
CA GLU A 14 -2.29 1.30 1.35
C GLU A 14 -1.99 0.41 2.56
N ASP A 15 -2.34 -0.87 2.45
CA ASP A 15 -2.01 -1.89 3.43
C ASP A 15 -0.53 -2.28 3.34
N ILE A 16 -0.02 -2.55 2.14
CA ILE A 16 1.36 -2.96 1.89
C ILE A 16 1.91 -2.44 0.57
N VAL A 17 3.12 -1.90 0.61
CA VAL A 17 3.89 -1.58 -0.60
C VAL A 17 4.99 -2.62 -0.80
N ASP A 18 4.84 -3.39 -1.88
CA ASP A 18 5.80 -4.41 -2.30
C ASP A 18 6.66 -3.85 -3.46
N THR A 19 6.40 -4.26 -4.70
CA THR A 19 7.18 -3.82 -5.88
C THR A 19 7.04 -2.33 -6.21
N GLY A 20 5.99 -1.68 -5.71
CA GLY A 20 5.65 -0.28 -5.99
C GLY A 20 4.97 -0.05 -7.35
N ILE A 21 4.82 -1.06 -8.20
CA ILE A 21 4.29 -0.92 -9.57
C ILE A 21 2.83 -0.44 -9.56
N THR A 22 1.95 -1.13 -8.85
CA THR A 22 0.52 -0.79 -8.76
C THR A 22 0.33 0.60 -8.17
N LEU A 23 1.01 0.88 -7.06
CA LEU A 23 0.91 2.18 -6.39
C LEU A 23 1.44 3.32 -7.27
N ASN A 24 2.53 3.11 -8.01
CA ASN A 24 3.01 4.12 -8.96
C ASN A 24 1.96 4.40 -10.05
N TYR A 25 1.36 3.36 -10.63
CA TYR A 25 0.31 3.54 -11.64
C TYR A 25 -0.88 4.34 -11.08
N ILE A 26 -1.36 3.99 -9.88
CA ILE A 26 -2.45 4.71 -9.20
C ILE A 26 -2.04 6.16 -8.92
N ARG A 27 -0.81 6.38 -8.42
CA ARG A 27 -0.26 7.72 -8.17
C ARG A 27 -0.27 8.57 -9.44
N GLN A 28 0.20 8.06 -10.59
CA GLN A 28 0.17 8.82 -11.85
C GLN A 28 -1.26 9.17 -12.27
N MET A 29 -2.19 8.20 -12.21
CA MET A 29 -3.61 8.43 -12.51
C MET A 29 -4.25 9.53 -11.64
N PHE A 30 -3.81 9.68 -10.38
CA PHE A 30 -4.29 10.74 -9.51
C PHE A 30 -3.63 12.08 -9.82
N LEU A 31 -2.33 12.12 -10.10
CA LEU A 31 -1.63 13.34 -10.47
C LEU A 31 -2.19 13.98 -11.74
N GLU A 32 -2.59 13.17 -12.72
CA GLU A 32 -3.25 13.65 -13.95
C GLU A 32 -4.58 14.39 -13.69
N ARG A 33 -5.18 14.22 -12.51
CA ARG A 33 -6.40 14.91 -12.08
C ARG A 33 -6.13 16.21 -11.32
N ASN A 34 -4.88 16.67 -11.27
CA ASN A 34 -4.47 17.94 -10.67
C ASN A 34 -4.92 18.17 -9.21
N PRO A 35 -4.63 17.26 -8.26
CA PRO A 35 -4.84 17.52 -6.84
C PRO A 35 -3.92 18.66 -6.36
N ALA A 36 -4.29 19.35 -5.27
CA ALA A 36 -3.42 20.35 -4.64
C ALA A 36 -2.19 19.69 -4.00
N SER A 37 -2.38 18.51 -3.39
CA SER A 37 -1.29 17.65 -2.93
C SER A 37 -1.69 16.18 -3.05
N LEU A 38 -0.69 15.31 -3.23
CA LEU A 38 -0.88 13.87 -3.22
C LEU A 38 0.20 13.23 -2.34
N LYS A 39 -0.23 12.58 -1.26
CA LYS A 39 0.63 11.85 -0.32
C LYS A 39 0.24 10.38 -0.24
N ILE A 40 1.16 9.57 0.25
CA ILE A 40 0.99 8.12 0.42
C ILE A 40 1.24 7.75 1.88
N CYS A 41 0.28 7.05 2.47
CA CYS A 41 0.39 6.39 3.76
C CYS A 41 0.31 4.87 3.54
N ALA A 42 1.31 4.15 4.05
CA ALA A 42 1.36 2.69 3.96
C ALA A 42 1.57 2.08 5.33
N LEU A 43 0.78 1.04 5.67
CA LEU A 43 0.99 0.30 6.90
C LEU A 43 2.30 -0.49 6.86
N LEU A 44 2.56 -1.25 5.79
CA LEU A 44 3.76 -2.07 5.61
C LEU A 44 4.56 -1.68 4.36
N ASP A 45 5.89 -1.67 4.45
CA ASP A 45 6.80 -1.37 3.34
C ASP A 45 7.88 -2.45 3.20
N LYS A 46 7.88 -3.17 2.07
CA LYS A 46 8.90 -4.18 1.71
C LYS A 46 9.96 -3.57 0.82
N LYS A 47 10.78 -2.70 1.39
CA LYS A 47 11.75 -1.89 0.64
C LYS A 47 12.70 -2.71 -0.24
N GLU A 48 13.11 -3.90 0.20
CA GLU A 48 14.01 -4.78 -0.58
C GLU A 48 13.40 -5.36 -1.86
N ARG A 49 12.06 -5.30 -2.00
CA ARG A 49 11.36 -5.76 -3.21
C ARG A 49 11.04 -4.65 -4.20
N ARG A 50 11.42 -3.41 -3.91
CA ARG A 50 11.07 -2.23 -4.70
C ARG A 50 11.64 -2.37 -6.11
N VAL A 51 10.76 -2.31 -7.11
CA VAL A 51 11.16 -2.27 -8.54
C VAL A 51 10.99 -0.85 -9.08
N VAL A 52 9.97 -0.15 -8.60
CA VAL A 52 9.71 1.26 -8.95
C VAL A 52 9.73 2.06 -7.67
N ASP A 53 10.51 3.14 -7.67
CA ASP A 53 10.53 4.04 -6.51
C ASP A 53 9.24 4.85 -6.44
N VAL A 54 8.67 4.90 -5.24
CA VAL A 54 7.44 5.62 -4.94
C VAL A 54 7.61 6.27 -3.57
N PRO A 55 7.36 7.59 -3.44
CA PRO A 55 7.48 8.27 -2.17
C PRO A 55 6.39 7.77 -1.20
N ILE A 56 6.79 7.27 -0.03
CA ILE A 56 5.88 6.96 1.08
C ILE A 56 6.07 8.05 2.12
N ASP A 57 5.10 8.95 2.24
CA ASP A 57 5.13 10.09 3.16
C ASP A 57 4.90 9.66 4.61
N TYR A 58 4.07 8.64 4.81
CA TYR A 58 3.75 8.07 6.11
C TYR A 58 3.94 6.56 6.08
N ARG A 59 5.00 6.06 6.70
CA ARG A 59 5.28 4.62 6.82
C ARG A 59 4.91 4.14 8.22
N GLY A 60 4.14 3.07 8.30
CA GLY A 60 3.91 2.34 9.55
C GLY A 60 5.13 1.51 9.94
N PHE A 61 5.39 0.43 9.21
CA PHE A 61 6.48 -0.51 9.49
C PHE A 61 7.23 -0.91 8.23
N GLU A 62 8.54 -0.98 8.31
CA GLU A 62 9.37 -1.65 7.30
C GLU A 62 9.46 -3.15 7.67
N ILE A 63 9.22 -4.03 6.70
CA ILE A 63 9.20 -5.49 6.92
C ILE A 63 10.07 -6.22 5.90
N PRO A 64 10.61 -7.41 6.24
CA PRO A 64 11.32 -8.26 5.28
C PRO A 64 10.37 -8.82 4.20
N ASN A 65 10.94 -9.44 3.17
CA ASN A 65 10.26 -10.17 2.11
C ASN A 65 9.69 -11.49 2.63
N GLU A 66 8.68 -11.37 3.48
CA GLU A 66 7.86 -12.47 3.98
C GLU A 66 6.43 -12.31 3.48
N TYR A 67 5.75 -13.42 3.19
CA TYR A 67 4.31 -13.35 2.93
C TYR A 67 3.59 -13.16 4.27
N VAL A 68 2.78 -12.10 4.38
CA VAL A 68 2.11 -11.71 5.63
C VAL A 68 0.61 -11.63 5.45
N VAL A 69 -0.13 -11.94 6.50
CA VAL A 69 -1.60 -11.89 6.56
C VAL A 69 -2.04 -11.18 7.85
N GLY A 70 -3.32 -10.80 7.91
CA GLY A 70 -3.89 -10.12 9.06
C GLY A 70 -3.95 -8.60 8.91
N TYR A 71 -4.78 -7.95 9.72
CA TYR A 71 -4.99 -6.50 9.68
C TYR A 71 -5.34 -5.96 8.27
N GLY A 72 -6.22 -6.68 7.56
CA GLY A 72 -6.65 -6.38 6.19
C GLY A 72 -5.95 -7.21 5.11
N LEU A 73 -4.73 -7.69 5.35
CA LEU A 73 -3.95 -8.53 4.44
C LEU A 73 -4.50 -9.97 4.43
N ASP A 74 -4.47 -10.62 3.28
CA ASP A 74 -5.10 -11.92 3.08
C ASP A 74 -4.22 -12.97 2.39
N TYR A 75 -4.68 -14.22 2.51
CA TYR A 75 -4.33 -15.32 1.63
C TYR A 75 -5.65 -16.00 1.24
N ASP A 76 -5.99 -16.01 -0.06
CA ASP A 76 -7.29 -16.49 -0.57
C ASP A 76 -8.49 -15.89 0.19
N ASP A 77 -8.46 -14.57 0.40
CA ASP A 77 -9.46 -13.80 1.17
C ASP A 77 -9.62 -14.20 2.65
N GLN A 78 -8.80 -15.12 3.15
CA GLN A 78 -8.78 -15.50 4.56
C GLN A 78 -7.88 -14.57 5.38
N PHE A 79 -8.05 -14.62 6.71
CA PHE A 79 -7.18 -13.97 7.70
C PHE A 79 -7.23 -12.43 7.79
N ARG A 80 -7.94 -11.73 6.89
CA ARG A 80 -8.08 -10.25 6.91
C ARG A 80 -8.47 -9.68 8.28
N ASN A 81 -9.26 -10.41 9.04
CA ASN A 81 -9.83 -9.99 10.33
C ASN A 81 -8.92 -10.24 11.55
N LEU A 82 -7.73 -10.81 11.37
CA LEU A 82 -6.80 -10.99 12.50
C LEU A 82 -6.38 -9.62 13.04
N PRO A 83 -6.37 -9.41 14.38
CA PRO A 83 -6.02 -8.13 15.00
C PRO A 83 -4.50 -7.88 15.06
N TYR A 84 -3.71 -8.69 14.33
CA TYR A 84 -2.27 -8.63 14.24
C TYR A 84 -1.81 -9.00 12.84
N VAL A 85 -0.60 -8.58 12.46
CA VAL A 85 0.09 -9.03 11.25
C VAL A 85 0.95 -10.24 11.59
N SER A 86 0.90 -11.29 10.77
CA SER A 86 1.68 -12.51 10.98
C SER A 86 2.25 -13.04 9.66
N VAL A 87 3.41 -13.68 9.73
CA VAL A 87 3.98 -14.41 8.58
C VAL A 87 3.12 -15.64 8.29
N PHE A 88 2.60 -15.72 7.07
CA PHE A 88 1.83 -16.86 6.62
C PHE A 88 2.77 -18.01 6.24
N LYS A 89 2.52 -19.19 6.81
CA LYS A 89 3.20 -20.44 6.43
C LYS A 89 2.17 -21.40 5.87
N LYS A 90 2.28 -21.70 4.58
CA LYS A 90 1.48 -22.76 3.98
C LYS A 90 1.95 -24.10 4.55
N SER A 91 1.06 -24.81 5.24
CA SER A 91 1.30 -26.22 5.56
C SER A 91 1.19 -27.03 4.27
N LEU A 92 2.23 -27.83 3.98
CA LEU A 92 2.24 -28.81 2.89
C LEU A 92 1.23 -29.93 3.13
#